data_AF-A0A8C9LQ46-F1
#
_entry.id   AF-A0A8C9LQ46-F1
#
_cell.length_a   1.000
_cell.length_b   1.000
_cell.length_c   1.000
_cell.angle_alpha   90.00
_cell.angle_beta   90.00
_cell.angle_gamma   90.00
#
_symmetry.space_group_name_H-M   'P 1'
#
loop_
_entity.id
_entity.type
_entity.pdbx_description
1 polymer ?
#
loop_
_entity_poly.entity_id
_entity_poly.type
_entity_poly.pdbx_seq_one_letter_code
_entity_poly.pdbx_strand_id
1 'polypeptide(L)'
;MVTSSFPTSVAVFALITLQVGTQDSFIAAVYEHAVILPNKTKTPVSQEDALNLMNKNIDILERAIKQAAEQGARIIVTPEDALYGWEFTRETVFPYLEDIPDPQVNWIPCQDSHRFGHTPVQARLSCLAKNNSIYVLANLGDKKPCNSRHSTCPPNGYFQYNSNVVYNTEGKLVARYHKVCTMLKCKTTNLTTCGRPVETASTRFEMFSLSGTFGTKYVFPEVLLTEIHLSPGKFEVLKDGRLVNKNGSSRPILTVSLFGRWYTKDSFYNSSGTSNSAITYLLIFILLMILALQNIVMV
;
A
#
# COMPACT_ATOMS: atom_id res chain seq x y z
N MET A 1 -63.63 -45.44 -19.73
CA MET A 1 -62.17 -45.29 -19.54
C MET A 1 -61.78 -43.90 -20.02
N VAL A 2 -61.64 -42.92 -19.13
CA VAL A 2 -60.61 -41.87 -19.18
C VAL A 2 -60.46 -41.36 -17.74
N THR A 3 -59.47 -41.85 -17.03
CA THR A 3 -58.99 -41.30 -15.75
C THR A 3 -57.96 -40.22 -16.08
N SER A 4 -58.25 -38.95 -15.80
CA SER A 4 -57.25 -37.88 -15.94
C SER A 4 -56.39 -37.83 -14.68
N SER A 5 -55.18 -38.39 -14.75
CA SER A 5 -54.15 -38.20 -13.74
C SER A 5 -53.44 -36.87 -13.97
N PHE A 6 -53.60 -35.90 -13.07
CA PHE A 6 -52.74 -34.72 -13.03
C PHE A 6 -51.41 -35.09 -12.37
N PRO A 7 -50.25 -34.93 -13.04
CA PRO A 7 -48.96 -35.13 -12.39
C PRO A 7 -48.69 -33.92 -11.49
N THR A 8 -48.77 -34.13 -10.17
CA THR A 8 -48.22 -33.19 -9.18
C THR A 8 -46.71 -33.18 -9.31
N SER A 9 -46.18 -32.19 -10.03
CA SER A 9 -44.74 -31.98 -10.13
C SER A 9 -44.25 -31.28 -8.85
N VAL A 10 -43.44 -31.97 -8.06
CA VAL A 10 -42.84 -31.44 -6.84
C VAL A 10 -41.60 -30.65 -7.25
N ALA A 11 -41.67 -29.32 -7.19
CA ALA A 11 -40.51 -28.46 -7.36
C ALA A 11 -39.64 -28.53 -6.09
N VAL A 12 -38.56 -29.31 -6.15
CA VAL A 12 -37.55 -29.35 -5.09
C VAL A 12 -36.64 -28.13 -5.25
N PHE A 13 -36.93 -27.06 -4.49
CA PHE A 13 -36.01 -25.94 -4.33
C PHE A 13 -34.87 -26.34 -3.40
N ALA A 14 -33.73 -26.73 -3.96
CA ALA A 14 -32.49 -26.85 -3.20
C ALA A 14 -32.02 -25.44 -2.80
N LEU A 15 -32.21 -25.06 -1.54
CA LEU A 15 -31.55 -23.88 -0.97
C LEU A 15 -30.04 -24.15 -0.92
N ILE A 16 -29.30 -23.61 -1.88
CA ILE A 16 -27.84 -23.52 -1.79
C ILE A 16 -27.55 -22.37 -0.82
N THR A 17 -27.39 -22.69 0.46
CA THR A 17 -26.86 -21.74 1.44
C THR A 17 -25.37 -21.55 1.14
N LEU A 18 -25.02 -20.50 0.41
CA LEU A 18 -23.65 -20.02 0.32
C LEU A 18 -23.21 -19.55 1.71
N GLN A 19 -22.55 -20.42 2.46
CA GLN A 19 -21.81 -20.02 3.66
C GLN A 19 -20.65 -19.14 3.21
N VAL A 20 -20.86 -17.83 3.21
CA VAL A 20 -19.78 -16.85 3.17
C VAL A 20 -19.12 -16.85 4.54
N GLY A 21 -18.22 -17.80 4.75
CA GLY A 21 -17.40 -17.86 5.95
C GLY A 21 -16.33 -16.75 5.90
N THR A 22 -16.35 -15.84 6.86
CA THR A 22 -15.21 -14.97 7.13
C THR A 22 -14.05 -15.85 7.61
N GLN A 23 -12.90 -15.75 6.96
CA GLN A 23 -11.73 -16.54 7.37
C GLN A 23 -11.12 -15.88 8.62
N ASP A 24 -11.21 -16.55 9.77
CA ASP A 24 -10.76 -16.00 11.06
C ASP A 24 -9.22 -15.88 11.17
N SER A 25 -8.48 -16.51 10.26
CA SER A 25 -7.01 -16.47 10.21
C SER A 25 -6.49 -16.48 8.76
N PHE A 26 -5.28 -15.98 8.56
CA PHE A 26 -4.57 -16.05 7.29
C PHE A 26 -3.08 -16.29 7.50
N ILE A 27 -2.43 -16.88 6.50
CA ILE A 27 -0.97 -17.06 6.49
C ILE A 27 -0.34 -15.78 5.94
N ALA A 28 0.59 -15.20 6.69
CA ALA A 28 1.38 -14.04 6.28
C ALA A 28 2.82 -14.47 5.95
N ALA A 29 3.43 -13.83 4.96
CA ALA A 29 4.85 -13.98 4.64
C ALA A 29 5.56 -12.63 4.75
N VAL A 30 6.82 -12.68 5.18
CA VAL A 30 7.76 -11.55 5.15
C VAL A 30 9.05 -12.02 4.52
N TYR A 31 9.70 -11.17 3.74
CA TYR A 31 10.97 -11.49 3.10
C TYR A 31 12.05 -10.49 3.50
N GLU A 32 13.13 -10.99 4.09
CA GLU A 32 14.34 -10.21 4.31
C GLU A 32 15.19 -10.26 3.03
N HIS A 33 15.38 -9.10 2.40
CA HIS A 33 16.02 -9.01 1.08
C HIS A 33 17.44 -8.49 1.17
N ALA A 34 18.38 -9.24 0.60
CA ALA A 34 19.75 -8.79 0.35
C ALA A 34 19.77 -7.91 -0.92
N VAL A 35 19.52 -6.61 -0.74
CA VAL A 35 19.33 -5.66 -1.84
C VAL A 35 20.56 -5.54 -2.74
N ILE A 36 20.36 -5.64 -4.05
CA ILE A 36 21.37 -5.25 -5.05
C ILE A 36 21.41 -3.72 -5.09
N LEU A 37 22.47 -3.14 -4.52
CA LEU A 37 22.64 -1.70 -4.42
C LEU A 37 23.16 -1.09 -5.75
N PRO A 38 22.77 0.16 -6.07
CA PRO A 38 23.37 0.90 -7.17
C PRO A 38 24.83 1.22 -6.87
N ASN A 39 25.63 1.39 -7.94
CA ASN A 39 26.96 1.99 -7.80
C ASN A 39 26.82 3.44 -7.33
N LYS A 40 27.74 3.89 -6.46
CA LYS A 40 27.75 5.28 -5.99
C LYS A 40 28.17 6.21 -7.12
N THR A 41 27.23 6.96 -7.67
CA THR A 41 27.50 7.98 -8.69
C THR A 41 27.23 9.37 -8.15
N LYS A 42 27.99 10.37 -8.63
CA LYS A 42 27.74 11.79 -8.30
C LYS A 42 26.63 12.39 -9.16
N THR A 43 26.36 11.80 -10.32
CA THR A 43 25.35 12.25 -11.29
C THR A 43 24.22 11.23 -11.37
N PRO A 44 22.98 11.67 -11.68
CA PRO A 44 21.86 10.77 -11.93
C PRO A 44 22.18 9.81 -13.07
N VAL A 45 21.74 8.55 -12.91
CA VAL A 45 21.76 7.55 -13.98
C VAL A 45 20.60 7.78 -14.96
N SER A 46 20.59 7.07 -16.09
CA SER A 46 19.43 7.07 -16.97
C SER A 46 18.23 6.37 -16.30
N GLN A 47 17.00 6.67 -16.74
CA GLN A 47 15.82 5.92 -16.29
C GLN A 47 15.88 4.43 -16.67
N GLU A 48 16.51 4.10 -17.79
CA GLU A 48 16.70 2.73 -18.23
C GLU A 48 17.62 1.96 -17.28
N ASP A 49 18.76 2.55 -16.90
CA ASP A 49 19.69 1.95 -15.93
C ASP A 49 19.03 1.77 -14.55
N ALA A 50 18.27 2.78 -14.11
CA ALA A 50 17.51 2.72 -12.86
C ALA A 50 16.48 1.58 -12.88
N LEU A 51 15.72 1.46 -13.98
CA LEU A 51 14.75 0.40 -14.18
C LEU A 51 15.41 -0.98 -14.25
N ASN A 52 16.54 -1.10 -14.94
CA ASN A 52 17.31 -2.35 -15.03
C ASN A 52 17.78 -2.82 -13.65
N LEU A 53 18.25 -1.92 -12.79
CA LEU A 53 18.60 -2.25 -11.41
C LEU A 53 17.38 -2.71 -10.61
N MET A 54 16.28 -1.95 -10.66
CA MET A 54 15.05 -2.30 -9.95
C MET A 54 14.52 -3.66 -10.40
N ASN A 55 14.57 -3.95 -11.69
CA ASN A 55 14.16 -5.26 -12.23
C ASN A 55 15.01 -6.41 -11.68
N LYS A 56 16.33 -6.25 -11.53
CA LYS A 56 17.18 -7.28 -10.90
C LYS A 56 16.76 -7.59 -9.46
N ASN A 57 16.39 -6.55 -8.70
CA ASN A 57 15.85 -6.75 -7.34
C ASN A 57 14.47 -7.42 -7.40
N ILE A 58 13.59 -7.02 -8.31
CA ILE A 58 12.27 -7.64 -8.50
C ILE A 58 12.39 -9.11 -8.89
N ASP A 59 13.39 -9.51 -9.70
CA ASP A 59 13.64 -10.91 -10.06
C ASP A 59 13.91 -11.81 -8.83
N ILE A 60 14.46 -11.24 -7.76
CA ILE A 60 14.71 -11.95 -6.49
C ILE A 60 13.42 -11.97 -5.67
N LEU A 61 12.75 -10.82 -5.54
CA LEU A 61 11.47 -10.73 -4.82
C LEU A 61 10.39 -11.63 -5.44
N GLU A 62 10.36 -11.75 -6.76
CA GLU A 62 9.45 -12.63 -7.50
C GLU A 62 9.56 -14.09 -7.05
N ARG A 63 10.78 -14.58 -6.78
CA ARG A 63 10.99 -15.94 -6.26
C ARG A 63 10.39 -16.10 -4.87
N ALA A 64 10.60 -15.13 -3.98
CA ALA A 64 10.03 -15.13 -2.64
C ALA A 64 8.49 -15.04 -2.67
N ILE A 65 7.93 -14.21 -3.55
CA ILE A 65 6.48 -14.05 -3.76
C ILE A 65 5.85 -15.37 -4.23
N LYS A 66 6.46 -16.02 -5.24
CA LYS A 66 6.02 -17.33 -5.75
C LYS A 66 6.03 -18.38 -4.65
N GLN A 67 7.15 -18.50 -3.94
CA GLN A 67 7.30 -19.47 -2.85
C GLN A 67 6.30 -19.22 -1.71
N ALA A 68 6.05 -17.97 -1.34
CA ALA A 68 5.05 -17.63 -0.32
C ALA A 68 3.63 -18.02 -0.77
N ALA A 69 3.28 -17.76 -2.03
CA ALA A 69 1.98 -18.12 -2.60
C ALA A 69 1.81 -19.66 -2.65
N GLU A 70 2.84 -20.41 -3.04
CA GLU A 70 2.85 -21.88 -3.03
C GLU A 70 2.63 -22.46 -1.62
N GLN A 71 3.09 -21.75 -0.58
CA GLN A 71 2.86 -22.10 0.83
C GLN A 71 1.51 -21.61 1.38
N GLY A 72 0.66 -21.03 0.53
CA GLY A 72 -0.69 -20.57 0.91
C GLY A 72 -0.71 -19.22 1.63
N ALA A 73 0.38 -18.44 1.59
CA ALA A 73 0.38 -17.09 2.13
C ALA A 73 -0.65 -16.21 1.39
N ARG A 74 -1.46 -15.46 2.15
CA ARG A 74 -2.45 -14.52 1.61
C ARG A 74 -1.85 -13.15 1.34
N ILE A 75 -0.74 -12.83 1.99
CA ILE A 75 0.01 -11.58 1.85
C ILE A 75 1.49 -11.85 2.01
N ILE A 76 2.30 -11.14 1.23
CA ILE A 76 3.74 -11.03 1.42
C ILE A 76 4.17 -9.57 1.54
N VAL A 77 5.02 -9.29 2.52
CA VAL A 77 5.62 -7.98 2.77
C VAL A 77 7.09 -8.00 2.37
N THR A 78 7.50 -7.04 1.53
CA THR A 78 8.90 -6.82 1.14
C THR A 78 9.47 -5.57 1.83
N PRO A 79 10.80 -5.47 2.02
CA PRO A 79 11.41 -4.40 2.82
C PRO A 79 11.29 -3.00 2.21
N GLU A 80 11.52 -1.98 3.03
CA GLU A 80 11.80 -0.61 2.57
C GLU A 80 13.04 -0.59 1.68
N ASP A 81 13.03 0.25 0.65
CA ASP A 81 14.16 0.44 -0.29
C ASP A 81 14.64 -0.84 -1.01
N ALA A 82 13.83 -1.91 -1.00
CA ALA A 82 14.20 -3.21 -1.56
C ALA A 82 14.47 -3.20 -3.08
N LEU A 83 13.98 -2.19 -3.80
CA LEU A 83 14.09 -2.10 -5.26
C LEU A 83 15.33 -1.33 -5.71
N TYR A 84 15.77 -0.33 -4.95
CA TYR A 84 16.78 0.64 -5.39
C TYR A 84 17.82 1.02 -4.31
N GLY A 85 17.68 0.54 -3.07
CA GLY A 85 18.59 0.82 -1.96
C GLY A 85 18.40 2.21 -1.33
N TRP A 86 19.31 2.62 -0.45
CA TRP A 86 19.14 3.82 0.39
C TRP A 86 20.09 4.97 0.02
N GLU A 87 21.06 4.78 -0.88
CA GLU A 87 22.16 5.72 -1.16
C GLU A 87 21.90 6.81 -2.21
N PHE A 88 21.10 7.82 -1.85
CA PHE A 88 20.72 8.88 -2.80
C PHE A 88 20.75 10.33 -2.30
N THR A 89 20.79 11.26 -3.25
CA THR A 89 20.34 12.66 -3.15
C THR A 89 18.99 12.81 -3.87
N ARG A 90 18.38 14.01 -3.80
CA ARG A 90 17.13 14.29 -4.51
C ARG A 90 17.25 14.16 -6.03
N GLU A 91 18.43 14.43 -6.56
CA GLU A 91 18.72 14.36 -8.00
C GLU A 91 18.99 12.93 -8.42
N THR A 92 19.81 12.19 -7.65
CA THR A 92 20.23 10.83 -8.04
C THR A 92 19.13 9.79 -7.83
N VAL A 93 18.17 10.02 -6.93
CA VAL A 93 17.00 9.12 -6.78
C VAL A 93 15.95 9.33 -7.88
N PHE A 94 15.92 10.51 -8.51
CA PHE A 94 14.82 10.90 -9.41
C PHE A 94 14.54 9.91 -10.56
N PRO A 95 15.55 9.29 -11.21
CA PRO A 95 15.32 8.28 -12.25
C PRO A 95 14.59 7.01 -11.77
N TYR A 96 14.62 6.71 -10.47
CA TYR A 96 13.97 5.55 -9.85
C TYR A 96 12.50 5.80 -9.49
N LEU A 97 12.03 7.05 -9.57
CA LEU A 97 10.71 7.44 -9.10
C LEU A 97 9.64 7.34 -10.21
N GLU A 98 8.48 6.80 -9.84
CA GLU A 98 7.26 6.82 -10.66
C GLU A 98 6.20 7.74 -10.06
N ASP A 99 5.25 8.20 -10.86
CA ASP A 99 4.04 8.85 -10.33
C ASP A 99 3.04 7.75 -9.96
N ILE A 100 2.89 7.48 -8.66
CA ILE A 100 1.99 6.43 -8.16
C ILE A 100 0.62 7.05 -7.92
N PRO A 101 -0.48 6.67 -8.61
CA PRO A 101 -1.77 7.32 -8.45
C PRO A 101 -2.43 7.00 -7.10
N ASP A 102 -3.54 7.67 -6.79
CA ASP A 102 -4.40 7.29 -5.68
C ASP A 102 -5.08 5.93 -5.99
N PRO A 103 -5.07 4.93 -5.09
CA PRO A 103 -5.83 3.69 -5.24
C PRO A 103 -7.32 3.85 -5.65
N GLN A 104 -7.97 4.98 -5.33
CA GLN A 104 -9.34 5.29 -5.71
C GLN A 104 -9.56 5.36 -7.23
N VAL A 105 -8.50 5.54 -8.03
CA VAL A 105 -8.61 5.51 -9.50
C VAL A 105 -8.97 4.14 -10.06
N ASN A 106 -9.03 3.11 -9.19
CA ASN A 106 -9.45 1.75 -9.51
C ASN A 106 -8.66 1.18 -10.69
N TRP A 107 -7.36 0.97 -10.46
CA TRP A 107 -6.42 0.60 -11.51
C TRP A 107 -5.70 -0.71 -11.21
N ILE A 108 -5.63 -1.55 -12.23
CA ILE A 108 -4.86 -2.79 -12.28
C ILE A 108 -3.73 -2.57 -13.30
N PRO A 109 -2.53 -2.16 -12.85
CA PRO A 109 -1.41 -1.89 -13.76
C PRO A 109 -1.06 -3.05 -14.68
N CYS A 110 -1.25 -4.31 -14.24
CA CYS A 110 -1.01 -5.49 -15.05
C CYS A 110 -1.96 -5.64 -16.25
N GLN A 111 -3.13 -5.00 -16.22
CA GLN A 111 -4.12 -5.03 -17.30
C GLN A 111 -4.09 -3.77 -18.16
N ASP A 112 -3.76 -2.63 -17.57
CA ASP A 112 -3.82 -1.31 -18.23
C ASP A 112 -2.57 -0.48 -17.89
N SER A 113 -1.41 -0.97 -18.30
CA SER A 113 -0.10 -0.42 -17.91
C SER A 113 0.18 1.00 -18.43
N HIS A 114 -0.57 1.47 -19.42
CA HIS A 114 -0.34 2.76 -20.09
C HIS A 114 -1.25 3.90 -19.57
N ARG A 115 -2.23 3.60 -18.71
CA ARG A 115 -3.21 4.58 -18.22
C ARG A 115 -2.60 5.82 -17.56
N PHE A 116 -1.49 5.65 -16.84
CA PHE A 116 -0.82 6.71 -16.08
C PHE A 116 0.60 6.99 -16.59
N GLY A 117 0.83 6.80 -17.89
CA GLY A 117 2.10 7.06 -18.53
C GLY A 117 3.09 5.90 -18.36
N HIS A 118 4.34 6.22 -18.01
CA HIS A 118 5.40 5.22 -17.88
C HIS A 118 5.55 4.74 -16.43
N THR A 119 4.91 3.61 -16.12
CA THR A 119 4.88 3.01 -14.76
C THR A 119 5.27 1.52 -14.76
N PRO A 120 6.44 1.14 -15.31
CA PRO A 120 6.83 -0.27 -15.47
C PRO A 120 6.99 -1.04 -14.16
N VAL A 121 7.44 -0.39 -13.07
CA VAL A 121 7.61 -1.04 -11.77
C VAL A 121 6.25 -1.37 -11.17
N GLN A 122 5.29 -0.42 -11.23
CA GLN A 122 3.91 -0.68 -10.79
C GLN A 122 3.24 -1.78 -11.60
N ALA A 123 3.42 -1.80 -12.94
CA ALA A 123 2.93 -2.85 -13.82
C ALA A 123 3.48 -4.23 -13.41
N ARG A 124 4.79 -4.32 -13.17
CA ARG A 124 5.44 -5.58 -12.81
C ARG A 124 4.97 -6.11 -11.45
N LEU A 125 4.92 -5.26 -10.43
CA LEU A 125 4.44 -5.65 -9.09
C LEU A 125 2.96 -6.05 -9.09
N SER A 126 2.12 -5.33 -9.84
CA SER A 126 0.72 -5.69 -10.06
C SER A 126 0.58 -7.08 -10.68
N CYS A 127 1.39 -7.39 -11.71
CA CYS A 127 1.38 -8.71 -12.32
C CYS A 127 1.88 -9.81 -11.38
N LEU A 128 2.87 -9.54 -10.53
CA LEU A 128 3.32 -10.50 -9.53
C LEU A 128 2.22 -10.83 -8.52
N ALA A 129 1.48 -9.84 -8.05
CA ALA A 129 0.35 -10.05 -7.16
C ALA A 129 -0.77 -10.88 -7.85
N LYS A 130 -1.15 -10.47 -9.07
CA LYS A 130 -2.19 -11.14 -9.87
C LYS A 130 -1.85 -12.58 -10.21
N ASN A 131 -0.66 -12.83 -10.77
CA ASN A 131 -0.27 -14.14 -11.28
C ASN A 131 -0.09 -15.18 -10.16
N ASN A 132 0.18 -14.72 -8.94
CA ASN A 132 0.34 -15.59 -7.77
C ASN A 132 -0.87 -15.54 -6.82
N SER A 133 -1.93 -14.79 -7.18
CA SER A 133 -3.14 -14.63 -6.36
C SER A 133 -2.84 -14.30 -4.89
N ILE A 134 -1.90 -13.38 -4.66
CA ILE A 134 -1.40 -13.00 -3.33
C ILE A 134 -1.36 -11.46 -3.20
N TYR A 135 -1.64 -10.94 -2.01
CA TYR A 135 -1.39 -9.52 -1.74
C TYR A 135 0.12 -9.26 -1.68
N VAL A 136 0.59 -8.24 -2.39
CA VAL A 136 2.01 -7.84 -2.39
C VAL A 136 2.14 -6.43 -1.85
N LEU A 137 2.85 -6.27 -0.73
CA LEU A 137 3.29 -4.99 -0.21
C LEU A 137 4.75 -4.75 -0.62
N ALA A 138 4.99 -3.63 -1.31
CA ALA A 138 6.32 -3.19 -1.73
C ALA A 138 6.56 -1.71 -1.41
N ASN A 139 7.84 -1.34 -1.32
CA ASN A 139 8.26 0.05 -1.14
C ASN A 139 8.89 0.59 -2.44
N LEU A 140 8.41 1.76 -2.88
CA LEU A 140 8.79 2.45 -4.10
C LEU A 140 9.02 3.94 -3.81
N GLY A 141 9.73 4.61 -4.73
CA GLY A 141 9.82 6.05 -4.73
C GLY A 141 8.67 6.66 -5.54
N ASP A 142 7.93 7.59 -4.94
CA ASP A 142 6.87 8.35 -5.61
C ASP A 142 7.35 9.76 -5.93
N LYS A 143 7.05 10.24 -7.14
CA LYS A 143 7.20 11.65 -7.51
C LYS A 143 5.84 12.27 -7.79
N LYS A 144 5.63 13.49 -7.27
CA LYS A 144 4.39 14.25 -7.48
C LYS A 144 4.71 15.61 -8.08
N PRO A 145 4.21 15.92 -9.29
CA PRO A 145 4.41 17.23 -9.86
C PRO A 145 3.74 18.29 -8.98
N CYS A 146 4.39 19.44 -8.85
CA CYS A 146 3.86 20.61 -8.17
C CYS A 146 4.16 21.87 -8.96
N ASN A 147 3.32 22.89 -8.79
CA ASN A 147 3.51 24.17 -9.46
C ASN A 147 4.47 25.05 -8.64
N SER A 148 5.54 25.51 -9.29
CA SER A 148 6.59 26.34 -8.68
C SER A 148 6.11 27.70 -8.17
N ARG A 149 4.89 28.11 -8.53
CA ARG A 149 4.22 29.30 -7.97
C ARG A 149 3.83 29.15 -6.49
N HIS A 150 3.81 27.92 -5.96
CA HIS A 150 3.59 27.68 -4.52
C HIS A 150 4.92 27.67 -3.76
N SER A 151 4.98 28.38 -2.64
CA SER A 151 6.21 28.55 -1.82
C SER A 151 6.80 27.25 -1.25
N THR A 152 6.07 26.13 -1.30
CA THR A 152 6.50 24.83 -0.78
C THR A 152 6.97 23.84 -1.86
N CYS A 153 6.81 24.17 -3.14
CA CYS A 153 7.20 23.28 -4.23
C CYS A 153 8.74 23.31 -4.42
N PRO A 154 9.43 22.15 -4.45
CA PRO A 154 10.88 22.12 -4.68
C PRO A 154 11.27 22.73 -6.05
N PRO A 155 12.50 23.25 -6.22
CA PRO A 155 12.92 23.93 -7.44
C PRO A 155 12.78 23.10 -8.72
N ASN A 156 12.88 21.77 -8.63
CA ASN A 156 12.71 20.87 -9.78
C ASN A 156 11.24 20.60 -10.14
N GLY A 157 10.27 21.18 -9.41
CA GLY A 157 8.84 21.01 -9.68
C GLY A 157 8.24 19.70 -9.18
N TYR A 158 8.96 18.93 -8.36
CA TYR A 158 8.47 17.64 -7.85
C TYR A 158 8.68 17.45 -6.36
N PHE A 159 7.63 17.03 -5.67
CA PHE A 159 7.78 16.33 -4.41
C PHE A 159 8.27 14.90 -4.66
N GLN A 160 9.05 14.37 -3.73
CA GLN A 160 9.59 13.02 -3.78
C GLN A 160 9.33 12.36 -2.44
N TYR A 161 8.76 11.16 -2.45
CA TYR A 161 8.34 10.45 -1.25
C TYR A 161 8.81 9.00 -1.27
N ASN A 162 9.35 8.54 -0.14
CA ASN A 162 9.41 7.11 0.14
C ASN A 162 7.98 6.61 0.33
N SER A 163 7.61 5.55 -0.40
CA SER A 163 6.22 5.15 -0.54
C SER A 163 5.97 3.65 -0.47
N ASN A 164 5.11 3.20 0.44
CA ASN A 164 4.59 1.82 0.38
C ASN A 164 3.40 1.76 -0.58
N VAL A 165 3.32 0.68 -1.36
CA VAL A 165 2.17 0.34 -2.20
C VAL A 165 1.71 -1.08 -1.90
N VAL A 166 0.40 -1.33 -2.05
CA VAL A 166 -0.19 -2.66 -1.90
C VAL A 166 -0.98 -3.00 -3.15
N TYR A 167 -0.69 -4.15 -3.75
CA TYR A 167 -1.48 -4.77 -4.80
C TYR A 167 -2.27 -5.93 -4.22
N ASN A 168 -3.56 -6.01 -4.55
CA ASN A 168 -4.40 -7.15 -4.15
C ASN A 168 -4.20 -8.36 -5.07
N THR A 169 -4.97 -9.43 -4.80
CA THR A 169 -4.94 -10.69 -5.55
C THR A 169 -5.30 -10.57 -7.02
N GLU A 170 -6.00 -9.52 -7.46
CA GLU A 170 -6.25 -9.25 -8.89
C GLU A 170 -5.17 -8.36 -9.53
N GLY A 171 -4.18 -7.92 -8.75
CA GLY A 171 -3.17 -6.94 -9.15
C GLY A 171 -3.64 -5.49 -9.05
N LYS A 172 -4.78 -5.20 -8.43
CA LYS A 172 -5.28 -3.83 -8.25
C LYS A 172 -4.46 -3.09 -7.21
N LEU A 173 -4.07 -1.85 -7.50
CA LEU A 173 -3.49 -0.95 -6.50
C LEU A 173 -4.58 -0.59 -5.48
N VAL A 174 -4.42 -1.04 -4.23
CA VAL A 174 -5.41 -0.85 -3.16
C VAL A 174 -4.94 0.06 -2.03
N ALA A 175 -3.62 0.29 -1.91
CA ALA A 175 -3.07 1.25 -0.96
C ALA A 175 -1.81 1.93 -1.51
N ARG A 176 -1.64 3.20 -1.17
CA ARG A 176 -0.40 3.99 -1.30
C ARG A 176 -0.17 4.73 0.00
N TYR A 177 1.07 4.87 0.44
CA TYR A 177 1.41 5.47 1.73
C TYR A 177 2.75 6.22 1.63
N HIS A 178 2.82 7.48 2.03
CA HIS A 178 4.04 8.32 1.97
C HIS A 178 4.66 8.51 3.36
N LYS A 179 5.98 8.31 3.52
CA LYS A 179 6.72 8.47 4.80
C LYS A 179 6.65 9.90 5.38
N VAL A 180 6.14 10.11 6.61
CA VAL A 180 6.03 11.46 7.24
C VAL A 180 6.41 11.48 8.74
N CYS A 181 7.06 12.58 9.18
CA CYS A 181 7.45 13.02 10.54
C CYS A 181 8.08 11.98 11.48
N THR A 182 9.42 11.99 11.53
CA THR A 182 10.25 11.11 12.36
C THR A 182 11.33 11.90 13.08
N MET A 183 11.48 11.67 14.39
CA MET A 183 12.71 11.93 15.11
C MET A 183 13.55 10.66 15.00
N LEU A 184 14.72 10.75 14.39
CA LEU A 184 15.57 9.59 14.11
C LEU A 184 17.01 9.80 14.57
N LYS A 185 17.70 8.71 14.88
CA LYS A 185 19.14 8.74 15.10
C LYS A 185 19.86 8.65 13.75
N CYS A 186 20.69 9.64 13.45
CA CYS A 186 21.51 9.63 12.24
C CYS A 186 22.61 8.55 12.33
N LYS A 187 23.02 7.98 11.19
CA LYS A 187 24.02 6.91 11.19
C LYS A 187 25.36 7.38 11.77
N THR A 188 25.78 8.59 11.43
CA THR A 188 26.95 9.28 11.97
C THR A 188 26.60 10.69 12.42
N THR A 189 27.59 11.46 12.87
CA THR A 189 27.44 12.90 13.16
C THR A 189 27.24 13.75 11.90
N ASN A 190 27.45 13.20 10.71
CA ASN A 190 27.18 13.90 9.46
C ASN A 190 25.68 13.92 9.17
N LEU A 191 25.12 15.12 9.03
CA LEU A 191 23.69 15.36 8.80
C LEU A 191 23.15 14.67 7.54
N THR A 192 23.99 14.45 6.51
CA THR A 192 23.56 13.75 5.29
C THR A 192 23.26 12.26 5.51
N THR A 193 23.64 11.73 6.67
CA THR A 193 23.40 10.33 7.05
C THR A 193 22.12 10.13 7.85
N CYS A 194 21.39 11.21 8.14
CA CYS A 194 20.08 11.15 8.78
C CYS A 194 19.06 10.56 7.79
N GLY A 195 18.29 9.55 8.23
CA GLY A 195 17.37 8.79 7.38
C GLY A 195 17.97 7.52 6.76
N ARG A 196 19.27 7.23 6.96
CA ARG A 196 19.85 5.93 6.57
C ARG A 196 19.54 4.84 7.60
N PRO A 197 19.58 3.56 7.22
CA PRO A 197 19.39 2.46 8.17
C PRO A 197 20.38 2.54 9.33
N VAL A 198 19.86 2.39 10.54
CA VAL A 198 20.63 2.36 11.78
C VAL A 198 20.05 1.27 12.69
N GLU A 199 20.92 0.38 13.15
CA GLU A 199 20.54 -0.72 14.04
C GLU A 199 20.83 -0.41 15.50
N THR A 200 21.83 0.43 15.79
CA THR A 200 22.27 0.70 17.17
C THR A 200 22.29 2.18 17.53
N ALA A 201 21.89 2.45 18.78
CA ALA A 201 21.99 3.75 19.42
C ALA A 201 22.40 3.59 20.88
N SER A 202 23.06 4.61 21.43
CA SER A 202 23.44 4.66 22.85
C SER A 202 22.61 5.68 23.63
N THR A 203 22.02 6.65 22.93
CA THR A 203 21.28 7.76 23.53
C THR A 203 19.94 7.32 24.09
N ARG A 204 19.75 7.56 25.38
CA ARG A 204 18.50 7.33 26.11
C ARG A 204 17.78 8.65 26.27
N PHE A 205 16.45 8.59 26.29
CA PHE A 205 15.62 9.77 26.51
C PHE A 205 14.88 9.59 27.83
N GLU A 206 15.14 10.49 28.79
CA GLU A 206 14.34 10.58 30.01
C GLU A 206 12.90 10.99 29.68
N MET A 207 12.75 11.93 28.75
CA MET A 207 11.46 12.37 28.24
C MET A 207 11.53 12.60 26.73
N PHE A 208 10.49 12.17 26.02
CA PHE A 208 10.16 12.71 24.70
C PHE A 208 8.70 13.13 24.67
N SER A 209 8.43 14.19 23.92
CA SER A 209 7.09 14.61 23.57
C SER A 209 7.11 15.05 22.11
N LEU A 210 6.53 14.25 21.24
CA LEU A 210 6.42 14.53 19.82
C LEU A 210 4.97 14.90 19.52
N SER A 211 4.77 16.02 18.84
CA SER A 211 3.48 16.37 18.22
C SER A 211 3.74 16.96 16.85
N GLY A 212 2.69 17.01 16.04
CA GLY A 212 2.70 17.71 14.77
C GLY A 212 1.32 18.31 14.52
N THR A 213 1.29 19.40 13.77
CA THR A 213 0.04 19.98 13.28
C THR A 213 -0.44 19.19 12.06
N PHE A 214 -1.07 18.04 12.32
CA PHE A 214 -1.55 17.17 11.25
C PHE A 214 -2.84 17.72 10.63
N GLY A 215 -2.86 17.86 9.31
CA GLY A 215 -4.08 18.15 8.53
C GLY A 215 -5.02 16.95 8.39
N THR A 216 -4.83 15.91 9.21
CA THR A 216 -5.54 14.64 9.15
C THR A 216 -5.72 14.06 10.55
N LYS A 217 -6.83 13.34 10.76
CA LYS A 217 -7.09 12.57 11.98
C LYS A 217 -6.41 11.20 12.00
N TYR A 218 -5.82 10.78 10.90
CA TYR A 218 -5.23 9.45 10.75
C TYR A 218 -3.73 9.53 10.98
N VAL A 219 -3.32 9.36 12.23
CA VAL A 219 -1.92 9.47 12.67
C VAL A 219 -1.53 8.20 13.41
N PHE A 220 -0.44 7.56 12.97
CA PHE A 220 0.08 6.31 13.54
C PHE A 220 1.36 6.58 14.35
N PRO A 221 1.36 6.32 15.66
CA PRO A 221 2.54 6.50 16.50
C PRO A 221 3.53 5.33 16.35
N GLU A 222 4.81 5.62 16.22
CA GLU A 222 5.86 4.61 16.15
C GLU A 222 7.00 4.93 17.12
N VAL A 223 7.46 3.93 17.86
CA VAL A 223 8.64 4.03 18.73
C VAL A 223 9.50 2.78 18.53
N LEU A 224 10.71 2.97 18.02
CA LEU A 224 11.67 1.91 17.77
C LEU A 224 12.92 2.13 18.62
N LEU A 225 13.34 1.08 19.32
CA LEU A 225 14.51 1.07 20.18
C LEU A 225 15.72 0.48 19.45
N THR A 226 16.90 0.64 20.03
CA THR A 226 18.13 0.00 19.56
C THR A 226 17.93 -1.50 19.31
N GLU A 227 18.67 -2.04 18.36
CA GLU A 227 18.58 -3.41 17.87
C GLU A 227 17.18 -3.74 17.33
N ILE A 228 16.47 -2.74 16.79
CA ILE A 228 15.15 -2.90 16.12
C ILE A 228 14.10 -3.50 17.08
N HIS A 229 14.17 -3.16 18.37
CA HIS A 229 13.18 -3.62 19.33
C HIS A 229 11.97 -2.68 19.39
N LEU A 230 10.76 -3.25 19.43
CA LEU A 230 9.55 -2.50 19.77
C LEU A 230 9.58 -2.05 21.23
N SER A 231 8.78 -1.01 21.55
CA SER A 231 8.68 -0.44 22.89
C SER A 231 7.27 -0.63 23.52
N PRO A 232 6.76 -1.88 23.64
CA PRO A 232 5.39 -2.11 24.09
C PRO A 232 5.16 -1.58 25.51
N GLY A 233 4.09 -0.82 25.71
CA GLY A 233 3.69 -0.28 27.01
C GLY A 233 4.60 0.83 27.58
N LYS A 234 5.57 1.32 26.80
CA LYS A 234 6.53 2.36 27.23
C LYS A 234 6.26 3.74 26.65
N PHE A 235 5.20 3.89 25.87
CA PHE A 235 4.75 5.16 25.32
C PHE A 235 3.23 5.22 25.30
N GLU A 236 2.69 6.42 25.15
CA GLU A 236 1.27 6.65 24.91
C GLU A 236 1.03 7.83 23.97
N VAL A 237 -0.15 7.84 23.37
CA VAL A 237 -0.68 9.00 22.65
C VAL A 237 -1.70 9.68 23.55
N LEU A 238 -1.43 10.93 23.90
CA LEU A 238 -2.32 11.78 24.69
C LEU A 238 -3.53 12.21 23.86
N LYS A 239 -4.60 12.66 24.53
CA LYS A 239 -5.84 13.12 23.88
C LYS A 239 -5.62 14.30 22.92
N ASP A 240 -4.58 15.09 23.14
CA ASP A 240 -4.19 16.22 22.30
C ASP A 240 -3.30 15.82 21.10
N GLY A 241 -3.06 14.52 20.89
CA GLY A 241 -2.28 14.00 19.78
C GLY A 241 -0.76 13.96 20.02
N ARG A 242 -0.29 14.31 21.22
CA ARG A 242 1.13 14.15 21.59
C ARG A 242 1.48 12.68 21.84
N LEU A 243 2.54 12.21 21.20
CA LEU A 243 3.21 10.95 21.51
C LEU A 243 4.27 11.20 22.58
N VAL A 244 4.10 10.58 23.75
CA VAL A 244 4.98 10.75 24.92
C VAL A 244 5.46 9.40 25.44
N ASN A 245 6.62 9.39 26.10
CA ASN A 245 7.08 8.19 26.80
C ASN A 245 6.45 8.07 28.19
N LYS A 246 6.28 6.83 28.64
CA LYS A 246 5.92 6.49 30.02
C LYS A 246 7.16 6.08 30.80
N ASN A 247 7.41 6.75 31.92
CA ASN A 247 8.45 6.37 32.89
C ASN A 247 9.88 6.25 32.32
N GLY A 248 10.26 7.11 31.36
CA GLY A 248 11.60 7.08 30.75
C GLY A 248 11.83 5.94 29.76
N SER A 249 12.70 6.13 28.76
CA SER A 249 13.08 5.02 27.87
C SER A 249 14.14 4.14 28.55
N SER A 250 13.76 2.90 28.92
CA SER A 250 14.70 1.95 29.55
C SER A 250 15.76 1.41 28.58
N ARG A 251 15.65 1.70 27.28
CA ARG A 251 16.62 1.38 26.24
C ARG A 251 16.81 2.58 25.29
N PRO A 252 17.98 2.70 24.63
CA PRO A 252 18.22 3.72 23.62
C PRO A 252 17.20 3.71 22.49
N ILE A 253 16.87 4.88 21.96
CA ILE A 253 15.85 5.08 20.93
C ILE A 253 16.53 5.22 19.56
N LEU A 254 16.00 4.50 18.56
CA LEU A 254 16.35 4.71 17.15
C LEU A 254 15.43 5.75 16.50
N THR A 255 14.12 5.63 16.71
CA THR A 255 13.15 6.58 16.19
C THR A 255 11.91 6.73 17.07
N VAL A 256 11.36 7.95 17.07
CA VAL A 256 10.00 8.27 17.54
C VAL A 256 9.32 9.01 16.40
N SER A 257 8.21 8.47 15.90
CA SER A 257 7.53 9.01 14.72
C SER A 257 6.04 9.19 14.95
N LEU A 258 5.47 10.22 14.33
CA LEU A 258 4.04 10.39 14.20
C LEU A 258 3.70 10.41 12.71
N PHE A 259 3.10 9.32 12.27
CA PHE A 259 2.90 9.08 10.87
C PHE A 259 1.49 9.48 10.43
N GLY A 260 1.34 10.64 9.79
CA GLY A 260 0.04 11.15 9.32
C GLY A 260 -0.33 10.70 7.90
N ARG A 261 -1.59 10.29 7.66
CA ARG A 261 -2.16 10.00 6.33
C ARG A 261 -3.28 10.95 5.95
N TRP A 262 -3.14 11.71 4.86
CA TRP A 262 -4.17 12.63 4.37
C TRP A 262 -4.95 12.04 3.19
N TYR A 263 -5.85 11.10 3.46
CA TYR A 263 -6.57 10.34 2.42
C TYR A 263 -7.34 11.22 1.43
N THR A 264 -7.82 12.41 1.83
CA THR A 264 -8.57 13.31 0.94
C THR A 264 -7.70 14.15 0.01
N LYS A 265 -6.38 14.21 0.24
CA LYS A 265 -5.42 14.89 -0.63
C LYS A 265 -4.75 13.94 -1.63
N ASP A 266 -4.96 12.64 -1.45
CA ASP A 266 -4.86 11.72 -2.57
C ASP A 266 -6.01 12.14 -3.53
N SER A 267 -5.69 12.67 -4.72
CA SER A 267 -6.60 13.60 -5.43
C SER A 267 -7.90 12.98 -5.93
N PHE A 268 -9.01 13.70 -5.72
CA PHE A 268 -10.24 13.59 -6.51
C PHE A 268 -9.98 14.00 -7.96
N TYR A 269 -9.93 13.02 -8.87
CA TYR A 269 -10.35 13.29 -10.24
C TYR A 269 -11.88 13.35 -10.22
N ASN A 270 -12.47 14.49 -10.55
CA ASN A 270 -13.89 14.56 -10.87
C ASN A 270 -14.11 13.64 -12.07
N SER A 271 -14.56 12.40 -11.84
CA SER A 271 -15.27 11.70 -12.90
C SER A 271 -16.59 12.41 -13.07
N SER A 272 -16.67 13.21 -14.13
CA SER A 272 -17.93 13.50 -14.80
C SER A 272 -18.72 12.20 -14.89
N GLY A 273 -19.95 12.25 -14.35
CA GLY A 273 -20.75 11.10 -14.00
C GLY A 273 -20.86 10.04 -15.10
N THR A 274 -20.76 8.79 -14.67
CA THR A 274 -21.36 7.68 -15.38
C THR A 274 -22.35 7.03 -14.42
N SER A 275 -23.61 7.04 -14.84
CA SER A 275 -24.74 6.43 -14.15
C SER A 275 -24.38 5.00 -13.71
N ASN A 276 -24.66 4.68 -12.45
CA ASN A 276 -24.55 3.34 -11.89
C ASN A 276 -25.47 2.36 -12.66
N SER A 277 -24.96 1.82 -13.76
CA SER A 277 -25.65 0.84 -14.62
C SER A 277 -26.07 -0.39 -13.82
N ALA A 278 -25.31 -0.75 -12.77
CA ALA A 278 -25.63 -1.86 -11.87
C ALA A 278 -26.94 -1.67 -11.09
N ILE A 279 -27.29 -0.43 -10.69
CA ILE A 279 -28.56 -0.15 -10.00
C ILE A 279 -29.73 -0.25 -10.98
N THR A 280 -29.54 0.20 -12.22
CA THR A 280 -30.56 0.10 -13.27
C THR A 280 -30.84 -1.36 -13.64
N TYR A 281 -29.80 -2.20 -13.80
CA TYR A 281 -29.98 -3.62 -14.07
C TYR A 281 -30.64 -4.37 -12.91
N LEU A 282 -30.30 -4.02 -11.66
CA LEU A 282 -30.93 -4.61 -10.48
C LEU A 282 -32.42 -4.29 -10.39
N LEU A 283 -32.80 -3.03 -10.70
CA LEU A 283 -34.20 -2.61 -10.73
C LEU A 283 -35.00 -3.28 -11.86
N ILE A 284 -34.40 -3.45 -13.05
CA ILE A 284 -35.02 -4.19 -14.16
C ILE A 284 -35.24 -5.66 -13.78
N PHE A 285 -34.27 -6.29 -13.12
CA PHE A 285 -34.39 -7.67 -12.68
C PHE A 285 -35.49 -7.84 -11.62
N ILE A 286 -35.58 -6.91 -10.66
CA ILE A 286 -36.63 -6.89 -9.64
C ILE A 286 -38.01 -6.71 -10.30
N LEU A 287 -38.14 -5.80 -11.28
CA LEU A 287 -39.40 -5.58 -11.99
C LEU A 287 -39.85 -6.82 -12.79
N LEU A 288 -38.92 -7.49 -13.48
CA LEU A 288 -39.19 -8.74 -14.21
C LEU A 288 -39.62 -9.87 -13.28
N MET A 289 -39.03 -9.97 -12.09
CA MET A 289 -39.42 -10.96 -11.08
C MET A 289 -40.82 -10.67 -10.52
N ILE A 290 -41.19 -9.41 -10.31
CA ILE A 290 -42.53 -9.03 -9.85
C ILE A 290 -43.58 -9.35 -10.91
N LEU A 291 -43.32 -9.03 -12.18
CA LEU A 291 -44.22 -9.35 -13.29
C LEU A 291 -44.38 -10.86 -13.50
N ALA A 292 -43.29 -11.62 -13.36
CA ALA A 292 -43.34 -13.08 -13.42
C ALA A 292 -44.16 -13.67 -12.25
N LEU A 293 -44.01 -13.14 -11.02
CA LEU A 293 -44.82 -13.58 -9.88
C LEU A 293 -46.32 -13.25 -10.05
N GLN A 294 -46.65 -12.07 -10.59
CA GLN A 294 -48.04 -11.68 -10.83
C GLN A 294 -48.74 -12.60 -11.85
N ASN A 295 -48.01 -13.08 -12.86
CA ASN A 295 -48.54 -14.03 -13.85
C ASN A 295 -48.66 -15.47 -13.33
N ILE A 296 -47.93 -15.84 -12.28
CA ILE A 296 -48.03 -17.16 -11.64
C ILE A 296 -49.22 -17.22 -10.67
N VAL A 297 -49.66 -16.08 -10.12
CA VAL A 297 -50.81 -16.00 -9.20
C VAL A 297 -52.17 -15.88 -9.94
N MET A 298 -52.16 -15.68 -11.27
CA MET A 298 -53.38 -15.59 -12.10
C MET A 298 -53.68 -16.83 -12.96
N VAL A 299 -53.16 -18.00 -12.60
CA VAL A 299 -53.53 -19.30 -13.22
C VAL A 299 -54.12 -20.23 -12.18
#